data_AF-A0A9E5WA63-F1
#
_entry.id   AF-A0A9E5WA63-F1
#
_cell.length_a   1.000
_cell.length_b   1.000
_cell.length_c   1.000
_cell.angle_alpha   90.00
_cell.angle_beta   90.00
_cell.angle_gamma   90.00
#
_symmetry.space_group_name_H-M   'P 1'
#
loop_
_entity.id
_entity.type
_entity.pdbx_description
1 polymer ?
#
loop_
_entity_poly.entity_id
_entity_poly.type
_entity_poly.pdbx_seq_one_letter_code
_entity_poly.pdbx_strand_id
1 'polypeptide(L)'
;MNIWNLDYANEYDKVFRAPILFQQPENMIICQKKHFLAPIISRDPNLQAALKNYAERSLEEQSNIESLQVKVRKYIINRLPDGGINMKSISKAMNMDSSTLYRQLKKEGVTFRDLLHKTRQELAKSYLLQGLTSSQVTYLLGFSEPAPSACPR
;
A
#
# COMPACT_ATOMS: atom_id res chain seq x y z
N MET A 1 33.42 -17.07 -31.05
CA MET A 1 32.15 -17.76 -31.39
C MET A 1 31.04 -17.14 -30.57
N ASN A 2 29.82 -17.03 -31.13
CA ASN A 2 28.69 -16.12 -30.86
C ASN A 2 28.90 -14.72 -31.46
N ILE A 3 28.47 -14.42 -32.70
CA ILE A 3 27.17 -14.63 -33.37
C ILE A 3 26.02 -13.99 -32.56
N TRP A 4 25.96 -12.66 -32.58
CA TRP A 4 24.70 -11.92 -32.42
C TRP A 4 24.66 -10.84 -33.49
N ASN A 5 23.62 -10.94 -34.32
CA ASN A 5 23.33 -10.17 -35.51
C ASN A 5 23.46 -8.65 -35.30
N LEU A 6 24.35 -8.02 -36.06
CA LEU A 6 24.38 -6.57 -36.30
C LEU A 6 23.25 -6.11 -37.25
N ASP A 7 22.29 -6.99 -37.55
CA ASP A 7 21.22 -6.80 -38.54
C ASP A 7 19.90 -6.32 -37.91
N TYR A 8 19.75 -6.43 -36.58
CA TYR A 8 18.52 -6.00 -35.89
C TYR A 8 18.41 -4.49 -35.73
N ALA A 9 19.53 -3.76 -35.68
CA ALA A 9 19.56 -2.32 -35.44
C ALA A 9 18.70 -1.55 -36.47
N ASN A 10 18.71 -1.97 -37.74
CA ASN A 10 17.88 -1.38 -38.80
C ASN A 10 16.38 -1.58 -38.59
N GLU A 11 15.96 -2.68 -37.96
CA GLU A 11 14.54 -2.91 -37.64
C GLU A 11 14.07 -2.00 -36.50
N TYR A 12 14.95 -1.71 -35.54
CA TYR A 12 14.66 -0.75 -34.48
C TYR A 12 14.49 0.68 -35.03
N ASP A 13 15.33 1.10 -35.97
CA ASP A 13 15.21 2.42 -36.61
C ASP A 13 13.86 2.61 -37.33
N LYS A 14 13.34 1.57 -37.99
CA LYS A 14 12.02 1.60 -38.65
C LYS A 14 10.87 1.81 -37.67
N VAL A 15 10.96 1.21 -36.48
CA VAL A 15 9.90 1.26 -35.45
C VAL A 15 9.96 2.54 -34.64
N PHE A 16 11.14 2.87 -34.09
CA PHE A 16 11.29 3.95 -33.12
C PHE A 16 11.48 5.32 -33.76
N ARG A 17 11.98 5.37 -35.01
CA ARG A 17 12.21 6.62 -35.77
C ARG A 17 13.03 7.64 -34.97
N ALA A 18 13.96 7.14 -34.16
CA ALA A 18 14.84 7.92 -33.30
C ALA A 18 16.21 7.23 -33.25
N PRO A 19 17.31 7.96 -33.03
CA PRO A 19 18.63 7.36 -32.91
C PRO A 19 18.68 6.38 -31.73
N ILE A 20 19.07 5.14 -32.00
CA ILE A 20 19.23 4.10 -30.97
C ILE A 20 20.71 3.77 -30.82
N LEU A 21 21.18 3.85 -29.58
CA LEU A 21 22.55 3.56 -29.21
C LEU A 21 22.58 2.28 -28.39
N PHE A 22 23.19 1.23 -28.93
CA PHE A 22 23.43 -0.01 -28.21
C PHE A 22 24.75 0.06 -27.41
N GLN A 23 24.95 -0.90 -26.52
CA GLN A 23 26.16 -1.04 -25.69
C GLN A 23 26.45 0.18 -24.79
N GLN A 24 25.40 0.87 -24.35
CA GLN A 24 25.51 1.93 -23.35
C GLN A 24 25.52 1.33 -21.93
N PRO A 25 26.11 2.01 -20.94
CA PRO A 25 26.17 1.51 -19.55
C PRO A 25 24.78 1.33 -18.91
N GLU A 26 23.77 2.07 -19.37
CA GLU A 26 22.40 2.03 -18.86
C GLU A 26 21.36 2.07 -20.00
N ASN A 27 20.17 1.54 -19.72
CA ASN A 27 19.01 1.64 -20.62
C ASN A 27 18.29 2.96 -20.38
N MET A 28 18.31 3.87 -21.36
CA MET A 28 17.70 5.20 -21.23
C MET A 28 16.83 5.56 -22.42
N ILE A 29 15.75 6.30 -22.17
CA ILE A 29 14.95 6.99 -23.19
C ILE A 29 15.16 8.49 -23.00
N ILE A 30 15.72 9.14 -24.02
CA ILE A 30 15.98 10.58 -24.01
C ILE A 30 14.87 11.28 -24.78
N CYS A 31 14.20 12.24 -24.13
CA CYS A 31 13.20 13.07 -24.77
C CYS A 31 13.36 14.54 -24.37
N GLN A 32 12.89 15.45 -25.21
CA GLN A 32 12.95 16.88 -24.88
C GLN A 32 11.97 17.19 -23.75
N LYS A 33 12.41 17.99 -22.78
CA LYS A 33 11.63 18.35 -21.57
C LYS A 33 10.20 18.83 -21.89
N LYS A 34 10.02 19.59 -22.99
CA LYS A 34 8.70 20.07 -23.43
C LYS A 34 7.70 18.95 -23.75
N HIS A 35 8.17 17.79 -24.24
CA HIS A 35 7.31 16.64 -24.54
C HIS A 35 6.99 15.83 -23.30
N PHE A 36 7.95 15.72 -22.37
CA PHE A 36 7.74 15.03 -21.10
C PHE A 36 6.71 15.74 -20.20
N LEU A 37 6.66 17.08 -20.28
CA LEU A 37 5.73 17.90 -19.50
C LEU A 37 4.42 18.20 -20.25
N ALA A 38 4.25 17.68 -21.47
CA ALA A 38 3.03 17.91 -22.23
C ALA A 38 1.83 17.26 -21.52
N PRO A 39 0.67 17.93 -21.46
CA PRO A 39 -0.53 17.36 -20.87
C PRO A 39 -1.00 16.14 -21.68
N ILE A 40 -1.43 15.09 -20.99
CA ILE A 40 -2.04 13.92 -21.63
C ILE A 40 -3.42 14.33 -22.15
N ILE A 41 -3.59 14.30 -23.46
CA ILE A 41 -4.81 14.77 -24.15
C ILE A 41 -6.00 13.83 -23.86
N SER A 42 -5.76 12.53 -23.71
CA SER A 42 -6.77 11.50 -23.44
C SER A 42 -7.04 11.28 -21.94
N ARG A 43 -6.88 12.31 -21.11
CA ARG A 43 -7.01 12.17 -19.66
C ARG A 43 -8.45 11.83 -19.27
N ASP A 44 -8.63 10.63 -18.73
CA ASP A 44 -9.86 10.18 -18.08
C ASP A 44 -9.60 9.97 -16.58
N PRO A 45 -10.17 10.82 -15.70
CA PRO A 45 -9.98 10.71 -14.24
C PRO A 45 -10.45 9.38 -13.66
N ASN A 46 -11.51 8.77 -14.20
CA ASN A 46 -12.06 7.52 -13.71
C ASN A 46 -11.14 6.35 -14.08
N LEU A 47 -10.68 6.32 -15.33
CA LEU A 47 -9.70 5.32 -15.77
C LEU A 47 -8.37 5.45 -15.02
N GLN A 48 -7.92 6.69 -14.79
CA GLN A 48 -6.72 6.97 -14.00
C GLN A 48 -6.84 6.40 -12.58
N ALA A 49 -7.97 6.64 -11.90
CA ALA A 49 -8.20 6.12 -10.56
C ALA A 49 -8.26 4.58 -10.53
N ALA A 50 -8.93 3.97 -11.51
CA ALA A 50 -9.02 2.52 -11.63
C ALA A 50 -7.65 1.87 -11.85
N LEU A 51 -6.86 2.38 -12.80
CA LEU A 51 -5.51 1.88 -13.08
C LEU A 51 -4.55 2.09 -11.91
N LYS A 52 -4.66 3.22 -11.19
CA LYS A 52 -3.85 3.48 -10.00
C LYS A 52 -4.15 2.47 -8.88
N ASN A 53 -5.43 2.24 -8.58
CA ASN A 53 -5.83 1.24 -7.58
C ASN A 53 -5.38 -0.17 -7.95
N TYR A 54 -5.45 -0.52 -9.24
CA TYR A 54 -4.95 -1.81 -9.73
C TYR A 54 -3.43 -1.92 -9.53
N ALA A 55 -2.66 -0.91 -9.94
CA ALA A 55 -1.21 -0.89 -9.78
C ALA A 55 -0.79 -0.96 -8.30
N GLU A 56 -1.47 -0.24 -7.41
CA GLU A 56 -1.22 -0.30 -5.97
C GLU A 56 -1.46 -1.71 -5.41
N ARG A 57 -2.56 -2.37 -5.80
CA ARG A 57 -2.83 -3.76 -5.43
C ARG A 57 -1.79 -4.75 -5.98
N SER A 58 -1.40 -4.60 -7.24
CA SER A 58 -0.39 -5.46 -7.85
C SER A 58 0.99 -5.29 -7.21
N LEU A 59 1.34 -4.09 -6.77
CA LEU A 59 2.56 -3.83 -5.99
C LEU A 59 2.49 -4.48 -4.60
N GLU A 60 1.31 -4.44 -3.94
CA GLU A 60 1.10 -5.17 -2.69
C GLU A 60 1.25 -6.69 -2.89
N GLU A 61 0.70 -7.23 -3.98
CA GLU A 61 0.77 -8.66 -4.31
C GLU A 61 2.18 -9.15 -4.68
N GLN A 62 2.99 -8.31 -5.34
CA GLN A 62 4.38 -8.64 -5.69
C GLN A 62 5.36 -8.54 -4.51
N SER A 63 4.96 -7.91 -3.40
CA SER A 63 5.76 -7.83 -2.18
C SER A 63 5.73 -9.16 -1.40
N ASN A 64 6.38 -10.20 -1.94
CA ASN A 64 6.50 -11.52 -1.30
C ASN A 64 7.39 -11.54 -0.02
N ILE A 65 7.64 -10.38 0.58
CA ILE A 65 7.99 -10.20 2.00
C ILE A 65 7.20 -8.99 2.51
N GLU A 66 5.89 -9.12 2.63
CA GLU A 66 5.06 -8.12 3.31
C GLU A 66 5.59 -7.96 4.75
N SER A 67 6.01 -6.74 5.12
CA SER A 67 6.58 -6.48 6.44
C SER A 67 5.56 -6.83 7.54
N LEU A 68 6.06 -7.18 8.73
CA LEU A 68 5.17 -7.56 9.82
C LEU A 68 4.23 -6.42 10.17
N GLN A 69 4.69 -5.17 10.08
CA GLN A 69 3.88 -3.98 10.22
C GLN A 69 2.66 -3.97 9.29
N VAL A 70 2.84 -4.30 8.00
CA VAL A 70 1.74 -4.27 7.03
C VAL A 70 0.74 -5.38 7.32
N LYS A 71 1.21 -6.60 7.65
CA LYS A 71 0.33 -7.71 8.07
C LYS A 71 -0.50 -7.37 9.29
N VAL A 72 0.14 -6.78 10.30
CA VAL A 72 -0.53 -6.34 11.53
C VAL A 72 -1.54 -5.23 11.23
N ARG A 73 -1.22 -4.27 10.37
CA ARG A 73 -2.13 -3.20 9.95
C ARG A 73 -3.35 -3.77 9.23
N LYS A 74 -3.18 -4.69 8.27
CA LYS A 74 -4.29 -5.35 7.57
C LYS A 74 -5.20 -6.10 8.53
N TYR A 75 -4.62 -6.83 9.48
CA TYR A 75 -5.39 -7.49 10.53
C TYR A 75 -6.20 -6.49 11.37
N ILE A 76 -5.61 -5.36 11.76
CA ILE A 76 -6.29 -4.29 12.51
C ILE A 76 -7.49 -3.75 11.71
N ILE A 77 -7.29 -3.39 10.43
CA ILE A 77 -8.35 -2.85 9.57
C ILE A 77 -9.54 -3.81 9.50
N ASN A 78 -9.27 -5.10 9.27
CA ASN A 78 -10.30 -6.12 9.11
C ASN A 78 -11.07 -6.43 10.40
N ARG A 79 -10.50 -6.10 11.57
CA ARG A 79 -11.09 -6.42 12.88
C ARG A 79 -11.54 -5.21 13.68
N LEU A 80 -11.34 -3.99 13.15
CA LEU A 80 -11.76 -2.76 13.82
C LEU A 80 -13.28 -2.74 14.11
N PRO A 81 -14.16 -3.12 13.18
CA PRO A 81 -15.61 -3.16 13.44
C PRO A 81 -16.01 -4.18 14.51
N ASP A 82 -15.29 -5.30 14.60
CA ASP A 82 -15.55 -6.39 15.56
C ASP A 82 -15.06 -6.05 16.99
N GLY A 83 -14.18 -5.07 17.13
CA GLY A 83 -13.51 -4.76 18.40
C GLY A 83 -12.53 -5.84 18.86
N GLY A 84 -12.15 -5.80 20.15
CA GLY A 84 -11.34 -6.87 20.77
C GLY A 84 -9.90 -7.02 20.26
N ILE A 85 -9.36 -6.04 19.54
CA ILE A 85 -7.99 -6.08 19.01
C ILE A 85 -6.99 -5.89 20.15
N ASN A 86 -6.16 -6.91 20.38
CA ASN A 86 -5.09 -6.87 21.38
C ASN A 86 -3.86 -7.66 20.89
N MET A 87 -2.77 -7.57 21.64
CA MET A 87 -1.51 -8.21 21.28
C MET A 87 -1.65 -9.73 21.11
N LYS A 88 -2.52 -10.37 21.91
CA LYS A 88 -2.74 -11.82 21.89
C LYS A 88 -3.54 -12.25 20.65
N SER A 89 -4.55 -11.48 20.25
CA SER A 89 -5.35 -11.79 19.06
C SER A 89 -4.51 -11.65 17.77
N ILE A 90 -3.67 -10.63 17.70
CA ILE A 90 -2.73 -10.42 16.58
C ILE A 90 -1.65 -11.49 16.56
N SER A 91 -1.04 -11.82 17.72
CA SER A 91 0.02 -12.81 17.76
C SER A 91 -0.47 -14.18 17.30
N LYS A 92 -1.70 -14.57 17.70
CA LYS A 92 -2.37 -15.78 17.19
C LYS A 92 -2.58 -15.73 15.67
N ALA A 93 -3.03 -14.59 15.13
CA ALA A 93 -3.25 -14.44 13.69
C ALA A 93 -1.94 -14.45 12.87
N MET A 94 -0.83 -14.04 13.47
CA MET A 94 0.50 -14.02 12.84
C MET A 94 1.28 -15.33 13.06
N ASN A 95 0.70 -16.32 13.75
CA ASN A 95 1.38 -17.55 14.18
C ASN A 95 2.68 -17.28 14.96
N MET A 96 2.64 -16.30 15.86
CA MET A 96 3.78 -15.88 16.69
C MET A 96 3.37 -15.76 18.16
N ASP A 97 4.31 -15.98 19.07
CA ASP A 97 4.16 -15.56 20.46
C ASP A 97 4.19 -14.03 20.59
N SER A 98 3.48 -13.50 21.59
CA SER A 98 3.40 -12.05 21.83
C SER A 98 4.77 -11.40 22.03
N SER A 99 5.73 -12.09 22.66
CA SER A 99 7.11 -11.59 22.84
C SER A 99 7.87 -11.49 21.51
N THR A 100 7.70 -12.47 20.63
CA THR A 100 8.31 -12.48 19.30
C THR A 100 7.72 -11.39 18.41
N LEU A 101 6.38 -11.25 18.41
CA LEU A 101 5.68 -10.18 17.72
C LEU A 101 6.14 -8.79 18.20
N TYR A 102 6.24 -8.60 19.53
CA TYR A 102 6.72 -7.34 20.10
C TYR A 102 8.15 -7.01 19.65
N ARG A 103 9.07 -7.96 19.76
CA ARG A 103 10.47 -7.78 19.35
C ARG A 103 10.59 -7.46 17.87
N GLN A 104 9.80 -8.13 17.03
CA GLN A 104 9.87 -7.96 15.58
C GLN A 104 9.28 -6.61 15.14
N LEU A 105 8.14 -6.18 15.73
CA LEU A 105 7.61 -4.83 15.51
C LEU A 105 8.59 -3.74 15.99
N LYS A 106 9.24 -3.95 17.13
CA LYS A 106 10.26 -3.03 17.64
C LYS A 106 11.48 -2.93 16.71
N LYS A 107 11.89 -4.03 16.06
CA LYS A 107 12.94 -4.00 15.02
C LYS A 107 12.53 -3.17 13.80
N GLU A 108 11.25 -3.18 13.45
CA GLU A 108 10.67 -2.32 12.40
C GLU A 108 10.40 -0.88 12.90
N GLY A 109 10.80 -0.53 14.13
CA GLY A 109 10.67 0.82 14.67
C GLY A 109 9.25 1.22 15.05
N VAL A 110 8.33 0.26 15.19
CA VAL A 110 6.91 0.52 15.46
C VAL A 110 6.41 -0.25 16.68
N THR A 111 5.36 0.27 17.31
CA THR A 111 4.63 -0.44 18.37
C THR A 111 3.23 -0.80 17.92
N PHE A 112 2.64 -1.84 18.52
CA PHE A 112 1.24 -2.20 18.29
C PHE A 112 0.29 -1.02 18.58
N ARG A 113 0.53 -0.29 19.68
CA ARG A 113 -0.30 0.85 20.06
C ARG A 113 -0.25 1.95 19.01
N ASP A 114 0.94 2.26 18.50
CA ASP A 114 1.10 3.27 17.45
C ASP A 114 0.43 2.83 16.14
N LEU A 115 0.56 1.56 15.78
CA LEU A 115 -0.10 1.01 14.59
C LEU A 115 -1.61 1.08 14.68
N LEU A 116 -2.18 0.67 15.82
CA LEU A 116 -3.62 0.73 16.06
C LEU A 116 -4.12 2.18 16.02
N HIS A 117 -3.42 3.09 16.69
CA HIS A 117 -3.80 4.50 16.74
C HIS A 117 -3.71 5.16 15.35
N LYS A 118 -2.60 5.01 14.64
CA LYS A 118 -2.43 5.57 13.29
C LYS A 118 -3.48 5.04 12.33
N THR A 119 -3.73 3.73 12.35
CA THR A 119 -4.74 3.10 11.48
C THR A 119 -6.14 3.67 11.77
N ARG A 120 -6.52 3.80 13.04
CA ARG A 120 -7.80 4.43 13.42
C ARG A 120 -7.90 5.88 12.95
N GLN A 121 -6.82 6.66 13.11
CA GLN A 121 -6.80 8.06 12.71
C GLN A 121 -6.94 8.23 11.19
N GLU A 122 -6.24 7.42 10.42
CA GLU A 122 -6.29 7.45 8.95
C GLU A 122 -7.68 7.05 8.44
N LEU A 123 -8.26 5.99 8.99
CA LEU A 123 -9.62 5.56 8.64
C LEU A 123 -10.67 6.58 9.06
N ALA A 124 -10.56 7.17 10.27
CA ALA A 124 -11.45 8.23 10.72
C ALA A 124 -11.47 9.41 9.74
N LYS A 125 -10.28 9.88 9.33
CA LYS A 125 -10.16 10.96 8.33
C LYS A 125 -10.79 10.57 7.00
N SER A 126 -10.52 9.36 6.51
CA SER A 126 -11.10 8.85 5.26
C SER A 126 -12.62 8.81 5.30
N TYR A 127 -13.21 8.27 6.37
CA TYR A 127 -14.67 8.19 6.53
C TYR A 127 -15.33 9.56 6.68
N LEU A 128 -14.71 10.49 7.40
CA LEU A 128 -15.21 11.86 7.52
C LEU A 128 -15.22 12.59 6.16
N LEU A 129 -14.17 12.39 5.34
CA LEU A 129 -14.11 12.93 3.97
C LEU A 129 -15.16 12.32 3.03
N GLN A 130 -15.62 11.10 3.31
CA GLN A 130 -16.72 10.44 2.60
C GLN A 130 -18.10 10.87 3.08
N GLY A 131 -18.19 11.78 4.06
CA GLY A 131 -19.45 12.31 4.57
C GLY A 131 -20.15 11.44 5.62
N LEU A 132 -19.45 10.45 6.20
CA LEU A 132 -20.02 9.65 7.28
C LEU A 132 -20.18 10.49 8.55
N THR A 133 -21.25 10.24 9.29
CA THR A 133 -21.52 10.88 10.58
C THR A 133 -20.54 10.39 11.65
N SER A 134 -20.28 11.21 12.67
CA SER A 134 -19.40 10.82 13.79
C SER A 134 -19.84 9.52 14.46
N SER A 135 -21.14 9.24 14.54
CA SER A 135 -21.66 7.98 15.09
C SER A 135 -21.28 6.77 14.22
N GLN A 136 -21.42 6.87 12.90
CA GLN A 136 -21.01 5.82 11.96
C GLN A 136 -19.49 5.59 12.00
N VAL A 137 -18.70 6.66 12.09
CA VAL A 137 -17.24 6.58 12.20
C VAL A 137 -16.83 5.87 13.50
N THR A 138 -17.44 6.23 14.65
CA THR A 138 -17.17 5.58 15.94
C THR A 138 -17.46 4.08 15.91
N TYR A 139 -18.58 3.69 15.29
CA TYR A 139 -18.95 2.29 15.10
C TYR A 139 -17.93 1.52 14.25
N LEU A 140 -17.56 2.05 13.07
CA LEU A 140 -16.61 1.40 12.16
C LEU A 140 -15.19 1.27 12.73
N LEU A 141 -14.83 2.10 13.70
CA LEU A 141 -13.53 2.07 14.37
C LEU A 141 -13.50 1.23 15.65
N GLY A 142 -14.62 0.60 16.00
CA GLY A 142 -14.74 -0.26 17.19
C GLY A 142 -14.58 0.52 18.50
N PHE A 143 -15.00 1.79 18.53
CA PHE A 143 -15.07 2.60 19.75
C PHE A 143 -16.38 2.38 20.52
N SER A 144 -17.28 1.53 20.03
CA SER A 144 -18.46 1.10 20.77
C SER A 144 -18.04 0.09 21.85
N GLU A 145 -17.80 0.56 23.08
CA GLU A 145 -17.86 -0.31 24.25
C GLU A 145 -19.32 -0.43 24.74
N PRO A 146 -19.72 -1.57 25.34
CA PRO A 146 -20.68 -1.52 26.43
C PRO A 146 -19.99 -0.82 27.62
N ALA A 147 -20.62 0.23 28.15
CA ALA A 147 -20.15 0.92 29.35
C ALA A 147 -19.78 -0.08 30.47
N PRO A 148 -18.69 0.13 31.22
CA PRO A 148 -18.38 -0.72 32.35
C PRO A 148 -19.52 -0.62 33.37
N SER A 149 -20.07 -1.79 33.67
CA SER A 149 -21.03 -2.11 34.72
C SER A 149 -21.07 -1.10 35.87
N ALA A 150 -22.27 -0.58 36.11
CA ALA A 150 -22.64 0.01 37.39
C ALA A 150 -22.23 -0.90 38.54
N CYS A 151 -21.55 -0.32 39.54
CA CYS A 151 -21.30 -0.95 40.82
C CYS A 151 -22.65 -1.03 41.59
N PRO A 152 -23.17 -2.20 41.95
CA PRO A 152 -24.20 -2.28 42.99
C PRO A 152 -23.54 -2.08 44.35
N ARG A 153 -24.31 -1.52 45.28
CA ARG A 153 -23.93 -1.29 46.69
C ARG A 153 -23.61 -2.57 47.44
#